data_AF-X0SEL3-F1
#
_entry.id   AF-X0SEL3-F1
#
_cell.length_a   1.000
_cell.length_b   1.000
_cell.length_c   1.000
_cell.angle_alpha   90.00
_cell.angle_beta   90.00
_cell.angle_gamma   90.00
#
_symmetry.space_group_name_H-M   'P 1'
#
loop_
_entity.id
_entity.type
_entity.pdbx_description
1 polymer ?
#
loop_
_entity_poly.entity_id
_entity_poly.type
_entity_poly.pdbx_seq_one_letter_code
_entity_poly.pdbx_strand_id
1 'polypeptide(L)' 'MTLKQYKAKRKFSRTSEPRGKVKKFGLSRFVVHKHQARNLHYDFRLEMEGVL' A
#
# COMPACT_ATOMS: atom_id res chain seq x y z
N MET A 1 -2.43 15.26 6.63
CA MET A 1 -3.64 15.92 6.06
C MET A 1 -3.96 15.42 4.63
N THR A 2 -3.94 14.11 4.34
CA THR A 2 -4.06 13.64 2.93
C THR A 2 -5.11 12.55 2.71
N LEU A 3 -5.39 11.69 3.69
CA LEU A 3 -6.34 10.57 3.52
C LEU A 3 -7.81 10.92 3.81
N LYS A 4 -8.09 11.95 4.63
CA LYS A 4 -9.46 12.34 4.99
C LYS A 4 -10.26 12.84 3.78
N GLN A 5 -9.65 13.74 3.00
CA GLN A 5 -10.27 14.27 1.77
C GLN A 5 -10.40 13.19 0.69
N TYR A 6 -9.39 12.33 0.53
CA TYR A 6 -9.44 11.20 -0.40
C TYR A 6 -10.60 10.23 -0.07
N LYS A 7 -10.77 9.88 1.20
CA LYS A 7 -11.86 9.00 1.67
C LYS A 7 -13.24 9.64 1.53
N ALA A 8 -13.36 10.96 1.76
CA ALA A 8 -14.62 11.69 1.60
C ALA A 8 -15.11 11.74 0.14
N LYS A 9 -14.17 11.75 -0.83
CA LYS A 9 -14.49 11.70 -2.26
C LYS A 9 -14.92 10.31 -2.76
N ARG A 10 -14.78 9.24 -1.96
CA ARG A 10 -15.12 7.86 -2.37
C ARG A 10 -16.38 7.33 -1.69
N LYS A 11 -17.35 6.92 -2.50
CA LYS A 11 -18.54 6.17 -2.07
C LYS A 11 -18.28 4.66 -2.21
N PHE A 12 -17.63 4.08 -1.20
CA PHE A 12 -17.32 2.63 -1.11
C PHE A 12 -18.55 1.70 -1.06
N SER A 13 -19.76 2.25 -1.08
CA SER A 13 -21.02 1.49 -1.22
C SER A 13 -21.43 1.26 -2.68
N ARG A 14 -20.85 2.02 -3.63
CA ARG A 14 -21.17 1.90 -5.08
C ARG A 14 -20.02 1.30 -5.89
N THR A 15 -18.80 1.33 -5.38
CA THR A 15 -17.64 0.69 -6.01
C THR A 15 -17.25 -0.58 -5.27
N SER A 16 -16.97 -1.64 -6.02
CA SER A 16 -16.46 -2.94 -5.56
C SER A 16 -15.01 -2.89 -5.06
N GLU A 17 -14.41 -1.70 -4.95
CA GLU A 17 -13.06 -1.55 -4.44
C GLU A 17 -13.03 -1.79 -2.92
N PRO A 18 -12.24 -2.76 -2.44
CA PRO A 18 -12.14 -3.04 -1.02
C PRO A 18 -11.51 -1.86 -0.27
N ARG A 19 -12.05 -1.54 0.91
CA ARG A 19 -11.42 -0.59 1.82
C ARG A 19 -10.06 -1.15 2.27
N GLY A 20 -9.00 -0.37 2.12
CA GLY A 20 -7.67 -0.73 2.64
C GLY A 20 -7.75 -1.00 4.14
N LYS A 21 -7.63 -2.27 4.52
CA LYS A 21 -7.57 -2.70 5.92
C LYS A 21 -6.11 -2.66 6.34
N VAL A 22 -5.77 -1.77 7.27
CA VAL A 22 -4.47 -1.80 7.94
C VAL A 22 -4.52 -2.97 8.92
N LYS A 23 -4.05 -4.14 8.49
CA LYS A 23 -3.81 -5.25 9.41
C LYS A 23 -2.47 -5.00 10.08
N LYS A 24 -2.46 -4.81 11.40
CA LYS A 24 -1.21 -4.86 12.17
C LYS A 24 -0.74 -6.31 12.21
N PHE A 25 0.22 -6.66 11.36
CA PHE A 25 0.91 -7.94 11.47
C PHE A 25 2.02 -7.80 12.53
N GLY A 26 2.15 -8.79 13.41
CA GLY A 26 3.08 -8.75 14.55
C GLY A 26 4.56 -8.92 14.19
N LEU A 27 4.92 -8.91 12.91
CA LEU A 27 6.29 -9.09 12.43
C LEU A 27 6.54 -8.12 11.26
N SER A 28 7.61 -7.33 11.34
CA SER A 28 8.06 -6.45 10.24
C SER A 28 8.42 -7.29 9.02
N ARG A 29 7.73 -7.07 7.90
CA ARG A 29 8.02 -7.75 6.62
C ARG A 29 8.81 -6.84 5.70
N PHE A 30 9.63 -7.44 4.85
CA PHE A 30 10.29 -6.74 3.76
C PHE A 30 10.13 -7.51 2.46
N VAL A 31 10.15 -6.80 1.35
CA VAL A 31 10.04 -7.35 0.01
C VAL A 31 11.11 -6.73 -0.87
N VAL A 32 11.75 -7.57 -1.69
CA VAL A 32 12.71 -7.13 -2.71
C VAL A 32 12.17 -7.56 -4.07
N HIS A 33 11.84 -6.60 -4.93
CA HIS A 33 11.41 -6.89 -6.29
C HIS A 33 12.54 -6.57 -7.27
N LYS A 34 12.92 -7.56 -8.08
CA LYS A 34 13.74 -7.31 -9.27
C LYS A 34 12.87 -6.65 -10.31
N HIS A 35 13.14 -5.39 -10.60
CA HIS A 35 12.38 -4.59 -11.55
C HIS A 35 13.22 -4.30 -12.79
N GLN A 36 12.87 -4.98 -13.89
CA GLN A 36 13.47 -4.75 -15.19
C GLN A 36 12.55 -3.87 -16.04
N ALA A 37 12.58 -2.55 -15.76
CA ALA A 37 11.92 -1.54 -16.56
C ALA A 37 12.91 -0.96 -17.59
N ARG A 38 13.11 0.36 -17.62
CA ARG A 38 14.12 1.01 -18.47
C ARG A 38 15.54 0.61 -18.10
N ASN A 39 15.82 0.57 -16.79
CA ASN A 39 17.07 0.07 -16.22
C ASN A 39 16.74 -1.08 -15.27
N LEU A 40 17.63 -2.05 -15.18
CA LEU A 40 17.52 -3.10 -14.18
C LEU A 40 17.79 -2.52 -12.80
N HIS A 41 16.80 -2.56 -11.91
CA HIS A 41 16.92 -2.12 -10.54
C HIS A 41 16.18 -3.05 -9.59
N TYR A 42 16.41 -2.88 -8.29
CA TYR A 42 15.72 -3.62 -7.24
C TYR A 42 14.93 -2.64 -6.38
N ASP A 43 13.63 -2.89 -6.27
CA ASP A 43 12.75 -2.14 -5.39
C ASP A 43 12.74 -2.81 -4.02
N PHE A 44 13.27 -2.12 -3.01
CA PHE A 44 13.29 -2.56 -1.63
C PHE A 44 12.17 -1.88 -0.84
N ARG A 45 11.26 -2.67 -0.26
CA ARG A 45 10.11 -2.17 0.50
C ARG A 45 10.09 -2.75 1.89
N LEU A 46 9.92 -1.88 2.87
CA LEU A 46 9.83 -2.22 4.30
C LEU A 46 8.42 -1.95 4.77
N GLU A 47 7.83 -2.89 5.49
CA GLU A 47 6.57 -2.67 6.18
C GLU A 47 6.81 -1.73 7.37
N MET A 48 6.17 -0.56 7.35
CA MET A 48 6.17 0.39 8.46
C MET A 48 4.74 0.80 8.76
N GLU A 49 4.33 0.66 10.03
CA GLU A 49 2.98 1.00 10.51
C GLU A 49 1.82 0.33 9.72
N GLY A 50 2.09 -0.81 9.08
CA GLY A 50 1.10 -1.58 8.30
C GLY A 50 0.93 -1.14 6.84
N VAL A 51 1.91 -0.43 6.26
CA VAL A 51 1.97 -0.06 4.84
C VAL A 51 3.30 -0.57 4.24
N LEU A 52 3.24 -1.10 3.01
CA LEU A 52 4.35 -1.57 2.16
C LEU A 52 4.44 -0.74 0.86
#